data_AF-A0A7Y0JB16-F1
#
_entry.id   AF-A0A7Y0JB16-F1
#
_cell.length_a   1.000
_cell.length_b   1.000
_cell.length_c   1.000
_cell.angle_alpha   90.00
_cell.angle_beta   90.00
_cell.angle_gamma   90.00
#
_symmetry.space_group_name_H-M   'P 1'
#
loop_
_entity.id
_entity.type
_entity.pdbx_description
1 polymer ?
#
loop_
_entity_poly.entity_id
_entity_poly.type
_entity_poly.pdbx_seq_one_letter_code
_entity_poly.pdbx_strand_id
1 'polypeptide(L)'
;MSDAFDCVAEHVRTAFGSQPICVHVDNAQQCEIKRHPQYDEFRSKAVVARAARPAKSRLWDSMVAMGRLSDMRGDDRWRMAVVDCLTPFLRKRSESISRTFYADLEDIRAEMVASALGTWATTATGVTPSDVPGMMLKAAVNAAYACAKIHDNESTIGDLDILHTQEEAPKEFAINASAIIHNANLRDPAVAEQVLGESHGAKLRRFVPLHVINAFHDDIRTGRRPGVPNRLATDSMLARIFVTGGNHYYYVSDFYPAFVGLPVAAEVLGIPPSSAYRMIRAGNFPCPTTFMGRKHQVYLKALMSHLDIPDIIVHPDDVENGAAHAGWD
;
A
#
# COMPACT_ATOMS: atom_id res chain seq x y z
N MET A 1 15.40 18.15 19.27
CA MET A 1 15.66 17.45 17.98
C MET A 1 14.64 17.97 16.98
N SER A 2 14.47 17.39 15.78
CA SER A 2 13.32 17.78 14.94
C SER A 2 12.06 17.16 15.55
N ASP A 3 11.02 17.97 15.79
CA ASP A 3 9.74 17.53 16.35
C ASP A 3 9.16 16.37 15.51
N ALA A 4 8.70 15.30 16.16
CA ALA A 4 8.24 14.09 15.46
C ALA A 4 7.10 14.40 14.46
N PHE A 5 6.19 15.31 14.83
CA PHE A 5 5.11 15.73 13.94
C PHE A 5 5.60 16.55 12.74
N ASP A 6 6.63 17.37 12.92
CA ASP A 6 7.21 18.14 11.82
C ASP A 6 7.97 17.22 10.85
N CYS A 7 8.63 16.17 11.37
CA CYS A 7 9.25 15.12 10.55
C CYS A 7 8.22 14.39 9.70
N VAL A 8 7.07 14.02 10.29
CA VAL A 8 5.95 13.39 9.55
C VAL A 8 5.45 14.34 8.45
N ALA A 9 5.25 15.62 8.75
CA ALA A 9 4.76 16.59 7.77
C ALA A 9 5.77 16.80 6.62
N GLU A 10 7.07 16.84 6.92
CA GLU A 10 8.14 16.96 5.92
C GLU A 10 8.22 15.73 5.00
N HIS A 11 8.14 14.53 5.58
CA HIS A 11 8.10 13.27 4.83
C HIS A 11 6.95 13.27 3.83
N VAL A 12 5.75 13.66 4.28
CA VAL A 12 4.57 13.67 3.43
C VAL A 12 4.67 14.74 2.33
N ARG A 13 5.18 15.94 2.64
CA ARG A 13 5.41 16.99 1.63
C ARG A 13 6.43 16.56 0.59
N THR A 14 7.50 15.87 1.00
CA THR A 14 8.49 15.30 0.08
C THR A 14 7.88 14.19 -0.78
N ALA A 15 7.10 13.30 -0.19
CA ALA A 15 6.52 12.14 -0.88
C ALA A 15 5.49 12.52 -1.96
N PHE A 16 4.66 13.54 -1.72
CA PHE A 16 3.66 14.00 -2.70
C PHE A 16 4.18 15.13 -3.60
N GLY A 17 5.20 15.88 -3.17
CA GLY A 17 5.73 17.01 -3.89
C GLY A 17 4.67 18.05 -4.23
N SER A 18 4.80 18.70 -5.40
CA SER A 18 3.83 19.67 -5.91
C SER A 18 2.72 19.05 -6.76
N GLN A 19 2.66 17.71 -6.85
CA GLN A 19 1.74 17.02 -7.73
C GLN A 19 0.31 17.01 -7.16
N PRO A 20 -0.73 17.07 -8.01
CA PRO A 20 -2.10 16.86 -7.56
C PRO A 20 -2.25 15.45 -6.98
N ILE A 21 -2.94 15.35 -5.83
CA ILE A 21 -3.12 14.07 -5.14
C ILE A 21 -4.51 13.49 -5.37
N CYS A 22 -4.60 12.16 -5.39
CA CYS A 22 -5.84 11.44 -5.59
C CYS A 22 -6.00 10.28 -4.61
N VAL A 23 -6.92 10.43 -3.66
CA VAL A 23 -7.32 9.36 -2.72
C VAL A 23 -8.07 8.20 -3.36
N HIS A 24 -8.35 8.24 -4.66
CA HIS A 24 -9.09 7.16 -5.32
C HIS A 24 -8.17 6.15 -5.99
N VAL A 25 -7.11 6.63 -6.67
CA VAL A 25 -6.30 5.80 -7.57
C VAL A 25 -4.80 6.09 -7.47
N ASP A 26 -4.35 6.76 -6.40
CA ASP A 26 -2.95 7.13 -6.16
C ASP A 26 -2.38 8.20 -7.12
N ASN A 27 -2.44 7.92 -8.43
CA ASN A 27 -2.05 8.83 -9.49
C ASN A 27 -3.27 9.59 -10.01
N ALA A 28 -3.29 10.92 -9.81
CA ALA A 28 -4.38 11.79 -10.26
C ALA A 28 -4.70 11.68 -11.76
N GLN A 29 -3.71 11.37 -12.61
CA GLN A 29 -3.92 11.22 -14.05
C GLN A 29 -4.74 9.98 -14.42
N GLN A 30 -4.78 8.98 -13.54
CA GLN A 30 -5.55 7.75 -13.74
C GLN A 30 -6.98 7.87 -13.21
N CYS A 31 -7.34 8.99 -12.60
CA CYS A 31 -8.66 9.17 -12.02
C CYS A 31 -9.60 9.83 -13.02
N GLU A 32 -10.81 9.28 -13.13
CA GLU A 32 -11.88 9.88 -13.94
C GLU A 32 -12.46 11.17 -13.32
N ILE A 33 -12.09 11.49 -12.08
CA ILE A 33 -12.57 12.66 -11.37
C ILE A 33 -11.75 13.88 -11.80
N LYS A 34 -12.42 14.89 -12.36
CA LYS A 34 -11.74 16.02 -13.03
C LYS A 34 -10.92 16.96 -12.14
N ARG A 35 -11.02 16.87 -10.80
CA ARG A 35 -10.40 17.84 -9.88
C ARG A 35 -9.63 17.13 -8.78
N HIS A 36 -8.32 17.35 -8.79
CA HIS A 36 -7.39 16.85 -7.79
C HIS A 36 -6.70 18.03 -7.09
N PRO A 37 -6.85 18.17 -5.76
CA PRO A 37 -6.17 19.21 -5.00
C PRO A 37 -4.68 18.90 -4.84
N GLN A 38 -3.88 19.90 -4.52
CA GLN A 38 -2.55 19.69 -3.94
C GLN A 38 -2.66 19.19 -2.50
N TYR A 39 -1.56 18.66 -1.96
CA TYR A 39 -1.55 18.05 -0.63
C TYR A 39 -2.03 18.99 0.49
N ASP A 40 -1.62 20.26 0.50
CA ASP A 40 -2.02 21.19 1.58
C ASP A 40 -3.52 21.51 1.59
N GLU A 41 -4.10 21.70 0.40
CA GLU A 41 -5.55 21.91 0.26
C GLU A 41 -6.31 20.64 0.67
N PHE A 42 -5.81 19.47 0.27
CA PHE A 42 -6.35 18.19 0.66
C PHE A 42 -6.31 17.97 2.18
N ARG A 43 -5.15 18.18 2.80
CA ARG A 43 -4.91 18.05 4.24
C ARG A 43 -5.88 18.93 5.02
N SER A 44 -6.04 20.18 4.59
CA SER A 44 -6.99 21.12 5.17
C SER A 44 -8.42 20.57 5.14
N LYS A 45 -8.86 20.01 4.01
CA LYS A 45 -10.16 19.35 3.88
C LYS A 45 -10.29 18.10 4.77
N ALA A 46 -9.24 17.28 4.86
CA ALA A 46 -9.23 16.07 5.70
C ALA A 46 -9.37 16.40 7.19
N VAL A 47 -8.64 17.41 7.66
CA VAL A 47 -8.71 17.91 9.05
C VAL A 47 -10.11 18.44 9.37
N VAL A 48 -10.66 19.29 8.49
CA VAL A 48 -12.03 19.83 8.67
C VAL A 48 -13.07 18.71 8.66
N ALA A 49 -12.97 17.76 7.73
CA ALA A 49 -13.89 16.64 7.64
C ALA A 49 -13.85 15.77 8.92
N ARG A 50 -12.66 15.58 9.51
CA ARG A 50 -12.51 14.84 10.77
C ARG A 50 -13.17 15.56 11.94
N ALA A 51 -12.93 16.87 12.04
CA ALA A 51 -13.49 17.70 13.10
C ALA A 51 -15.03 17.75 13.05
N ALA A 52 -15.62 17.75 11.84
CA ALA A 52 -17.06 17.85 11.67
C ALA A 52 -17.82 16.54 11.97
N ARG A 53 -17.31 15.38 11.53
CA ARG A 53 -17.99 14.07 11.70
C ARG A 53 -16.98 12.90 11.75
N PRO A 54 -16.51 12.49 12.94
CA PRO A 54 -15.44 11.49 13.05
C PRO A 54 -15.78 10.14 12.40
N ALA A 55 -17.01 9.65 12.51
CA ALA A 55 -17.34 8.26 12.20
C ALA A 55 -17.81 7.96 10.76
N LYS A 56 -17.93 8.96 9.86
CA LYS A 56 -18.55 8.76 8.53
C LYS A 56 -17.93 9.57 7.38
N SER A 57 -16.66 9.93 7.49
CA SER A 57 -16.01 10.70 6.44
C SER A 57 -15.49 9.78 5.33
N ARG A 58 -16.17 9.78 4.18
CA ARG A 58 -15.74 9.05 2.97
C ARG A 58 -14.31 9.40 2.54
N LEU A 59 -13.88 10.63 2.82
CA LEU A 59 -12.52 11.08 2.56
C LEU A 59 -11.51 10.26 3.37
N TRP A 60 -11.77 10.08 4.67
CA TRP A 60 -10.94 9.26 5.54
C TRP A 60 -11.01 7.78 5.18
N ASP A 61 -12.18 7.26 4.80
CA ASP A 61 -12.31 5.88 4.32
C ASP A 61 -11.40 5.65 3.10
N SER A 62 -11.39 6.60 2.16
CA SER A 62 -10.56 6.55 0.96
C SER A 62 -9.07 6.69 1.29
N MET A 63 -8.69 7.57 2.22
CA MET A 63 -7.31 7.69 2.70
C MET A 63 -6.80 6.40 3.33
N VAL A 64 -7.60 5.79 4.21
CA VAL A 64 -7.22 4.55 4.88
C VAL A 64 -7.13 3.41 3.88
N ALA A 65 -8.07 3.32 2.94
CA ALA A 65 -7.99 2.37 1.83
C ALA A 65 -6.69 2.57 1.03
N MET A 66 -6.37 3.81 0.64
CA MET A 66 -5.13 4.11 -0.09
C MET A 66 -3.87 3.82 0.71
N GLY A 67 -3.87 4.08 2.02
CA GLY A 67 -2.78 3.69 2.89
C GLY A 67 -2.53 2.19 2.85
N ARG A 68 -3.59 1.37 3.04
CA ARG A 68 -3.48 -0.09 2.97
C ARG A 68 -3.01 -0.56 1.60
N LEU A 69 -3.47 0.09 0.54
CA LEU A 69 -3.03 -0.17 -0.84
C LEU A 69 -1.54 0.16 -1.05
N SER A 70 -1.06 1.23 -0.43
CA SER A 70 0.34 1.65 -0.52
C SER A 70 1.24 0.70 0.26
N ASP A 71 0.82 0.28 1.47
CA ASP A 71 1.56 -0.68 2.28
C ASP A 71 1.81 -1.98 1.52
N MET A 72 0.80 -2.49 0.79
CA MET A 72 0.96 -3.69 -0.07
C MET A 72 1.97 -3.48 -1.21
N ARG A 73 2.22 -2.24 -1.63
CA ARG A 73 3.24 -1.90 -2.63
C ARG A 73 4.60 -1.58 -2.00
N GLY A 74 4.73 -1.69 -0.67
CA GLY A 74 5.93 -1.28 0.07
C GLY A 74 6.11 0.24 0.12
N ASP A 75 5.01 1.00 0.03
CA ASP A 75 4.99 2.46 0.05
C ASP A 75 4.21 2.96 1.27
N ASP A 76 4.80 3.85 2.06
CA ASP A 76 4.19 4.36 3.28
C ASP A 76 3.52 5.73 3.13
N ARG A 77 3.57 6.35 1.96
CA ARG A 77 3.20 7.76 1.77
C ARG A 77 1.79 8.10 2.25
N TRP A 78 0.82 7.23 1.96
CA TRP A 78 -0.58 7.45 2.35
C TRP A 78 -0.82 7.13 3.82
N ARG A 79 -0.10 6.15 4.38
CA ARG A 79 -0.10 5.89 5.83
C ARG A 79 0.43 7.11 6.58
N MET A 80 1.52 7.71 6.10
CA MET A 80 2.09 8.93 6.68
C MET A 80 1.16 10.14 6.49
N ALA A 81 0.47 10.25 5.36
CA ALA A 81 -0.56 11.28 5.16
C ALA A 81 -1.73 11.18 6.17
N VAL A 82 -2.16 9.96 6.51
CA VAL A 82 -3.15 9.73 7.56
C VAL A 82 -2.65 10.25 8.91
N VAL A 83 -1.40 9.95 9.27
CA VAL A 83 -0.77 10.44 10.52
C VAL A 83 -0.62 11.97 10.52
N ASP A 84 -0.16 12.56 9.43
CA ASP A 84 -0.06 14.03 9.30
C ASP A 84 -1.43 14.71 9.44
N CYS A 85 -2.48 14.15 8.83
CA CYS A 85 -3.83 14.68 8.98
C CYS A 85 -4.39 14.53 10.42
N LEU A 86 -3.87 13.61 11.23
CA LEU A 86 -4.20 13.47 12.66
C LEU A 86 -3.38 14.41 13.56
N THR A 87 -2.23 14.89 13.09
CA THR A 87 -1.28 15.70 13.86
C THR A 87 -1.91 16.92 14.54
N PRO A 88 -2.81 17.72 13.92
CA PRO A 88 -3.42 18.87 14.60
C PRO A 88 -4.19 18.49 15.88
N PHE A 89 -4.79 17.30 15.91
CA PHE A 89 -5.53 16.80 17.08
C PHE A 89 -4.57 16.29 18.16
N LEU A 90 -3.48 15.64 17.75
CA LEU A 90 -2.44 15.13 18.64
C LEU A 90 -1.62 16.26 19.27
N ARG A 91 -1.27 17.30 18.50
CA ARG A 91 -0.45 18.42 18.96
C ARG A 91 -1.06 19.11 20.18
N LYS A 92 -2.35 19.47 20.11
CA LYS A 92 -3.09 20.06 21.23
C LYS A 92 -3.13 19.14 22.46
N ARG A 93 -3.22 17.81 22.26
CA ARG A 93 -3.23 16.84 23.37
C ARG A 93 -1.84 16.68 23.98
N SER A 94 -0.78 16.59 23.17
CA SER A 94 0.60 16.47 23.63
C SER A 94 1.00 17.64 24.54
N GLU A 95 0.67 18.88 24.16
CA GLU A 95 0.94 20.08 24.97
C GLU A 95 0.16 20.13 26.28
N SER A 96 -1.04 19.54 26.31
CA SER A 96 -1.81 19.41 27.54
C SER A 96 -1.18 18.37 28.46
N ILE A 97 -0.81 17.20 27.93
CA ILE A 97 -0.23 16.09 28.70
C ILE A 97 1.13 16.51 29.27
N SER A 98 2.03 17.04 28.42
CA SER A 98 3.35 17.51 28.85
C SER A 98 3.24 18.52 30.00
N ARG A 99 2.33 19.49 29.92
CA ARG A 99 2.11 20.46 31.00
C ARG A 99 1.53 19.86 32.28
N THR A 100 0.68 18.84 32.17
CA THR A 100 0.04 18.21 33.33
C THR A 100 1.00 17.30 34.10
N PHE A 101 1.89 16.60 33.39
CA PHE A 101 2.79 15.59 33.97
C PHE A 101 4.26 16.02 33.97
N TYR A 102 4.57 17.24 33.54
CA TYR A 102 5.94 17.78 33.41
C TYR A 102 6.88 16.89 32.57
N ALA A 103 6.34 16.11 31.65
CA ALA A 103 7.10 15.21 30.78
C ALA A 103 7.59 15.93 29.50
N ASP A 104 8.70 15.43 28.95
CA ASP A 104 9.29 15.98 27.72
C ASP A 104 8.30 15.90 26.56
N LEU A 105 8.13 17.04 25.87
CA LEU A 105 7.15 17.15 24.80
C LEU A 105 7.57 16.39 23.54
N GLU A 106 8.87 16.30 23.24
CA GLU A 106 9.38 15.54 22.09
C GLU A 106 9.15 14.04 22.31
N ASP A 107 9.42 13.52 23.50
CA ASP A 107 9.20 12.09 23.85
C ASP A 107 7.71 11.72 23.76
N ILE A 108 6.83 12.55 24.33
CA ILE A 108 5.38 12.36 24.22
C ILE A 108 4.94 12.28 22.75
N ARG A 109 5.45 13.19 21.90
CA ARG A 109 5.05 13.26 20.49
C ARG A 109 5.61 12.09 19.68
N ALA A 110 6.85 11.67 19.94
CA ALA A 110 7.44 10.49 19.33
C ALA A 110 6.62 9.23 19.68
N GLU A 111 6.26 9.06 20.94
CA GLU A 111 5.45 7.93 21.41
C GLU A 111 4.03 7.95 20.80
N MET A 112 3.41 9.13 20.67
CA MET A 112 2.13 9.27 19.97
C MET A 112 2.20 8.78 18.52
N VAL A 113 3.24 9.16 17.77
CA VAL A 113 3.43 8.74 16.37
C VAL A 113 3.69 7.24 16.31
N ALA A 114 4.59 6.72 17.14
CA ALA A 114 4.94 5.31 17.18
C ALA A 114 3.71 4.44 17.48
N SER A 115 2.92 4.79 18.50
CA SER A 115 1.71 4.06 18.89
C SER A 115 0.59 4.16 17.83
N ALA A 116 0.45 5.31 17.16
CA ALA A 116 -0.48 5.46 16.04
C ALA A 116 -0.11 4.51 14.88
N LEU A 117 1.16 4.44 14.52
CA LEU A 117 1.67 3.55 13.47
C LEU A 117 1.58 2.07 13.86
N GLY A 118 1.87 1.73 15.12
CA GLY A 118 1.68 0.38 15.63
C GLY A 118 0.21 -0.07 15.56
N THR A 119 -0.71 0.84 15.87
CA THR A 119 -2.17 0.58 15.75
C THR A 119 -2.61 0.45 14.30
N TRP A 120 -2.04 1.23 13.38
CA TRP A 120 -2.33 1.09 11.96
C TRP A 120 -2.12 -0.36 11.49
N ALA A 121 -0.97 -0.96 11.82
CA ALA A 121 -0.63 -2.33 11.44
C ALA A 121 -1.65 -3.36 11.95
N THR A 122 -2.13 -3.22 13.19
CA THR A 122 -3.11 -4.14 13.79
C THR A 122 -4.52 -3.98 13.21
N THR A 123 -4.83 -2.84 12.58
CA THR A 123 -6.14 -2.59 11.95
C THR A 123 -6.23 -3.08 10.50
N ALA A 124 -5.22 -3.77 9.97
CA ALA A 124 -5.22 -4.24 8.59
C ALA A 124 -6.42 -5.18 8.28
N THR A 125 -6.86 -5.96 9.26
CA THR A 125 -7.93 -6.96 9.13
C THR A 125 -9.08 -6.71 10.10
N GLY A 126 -10.33 -6.89 9.65
CA GLY A 126 -11.51 -6.87 10.54
C GLY A 126 -11.92 -5.50 11.09
N VAL A 127 -11.25 -4.42 10.68
CA VAL A 127 -11.58 -3.05 11.09
C VAL A 127 -12.02 -2.24 9.88
N THR A 128 -13.18 -1.58 10.02
CA THR A 128 -13.70 -0.70 8.96
C THR A 128 -12.74 0.48 8.75
N PRO A 129 -12.50 0.94 7.50
CA PRO A 129 -11.66 2.09 7.23
C PRO A 129 -12.06 3.35 8.03
N SER A 130 -13.35 3.54 8.29
CA SER A 130 -13.88 4.68 9.07
C SER A 130 -13.43 4.70 10.53
N ASP A 131 -13.16 3.52 11.12
CA ASP A 131 -12.81 3.39 12.54
C ASP A 131 -11.29 3.57 12.77
N VAL A 132 -10.47 3.28 11.76
CA VAL A 132 -8.99 3.29 11.87
C VAL A 132 -8.45 4.61 12.43
N PRO A 133 -8.82 5.81 11.92
CA PRO A 133 -8.27 7.06 12.45
C PRO A 133 -8.70 7.32 13.91
N GLY A 134 -9.83 6.76 14.35
CA GLY A 134 -10.27 6.83 15.74
C GLY A 134 -9.44 5.96 16.65
N MET A 135 -9.16 4.73 16.20
CA MET A 135 -8.30 3.79 16.93
C MET A 135 -6.87 4.32 17.05
N MET A 136 -6.28 4.82 15.96
CA MET A 136 -4.95 5.43 15.97
C MET A 136 -4.86 6.61 16.93
N LEU A 137 -5.82 7.55 16.86
CA LEU A 137 -5.86 8.71 17.74
C LEU A 137 -5.98 8.29 19.21
N LYS A 138 -6.84 7.32 19.52
CA LYS A 138 -7.02 6.80 20.88
C LYS A 138 -5.75 6.15 21.40
N ALA A 139 -5.10 5.31 20.59
CA ALA A 139 -3.86 4.63 20.96
C ALA A 139 -2.73 5.63 21.24
N ALA A 140 -2.52 6.58 20.34
CA ALA A 140 -1.54 7.65 20.50
C ALA A 140 -1.73 8.43 21.80
N VAL A 141 -2.97 8.87 22.09
CA VAL A 141 -3.27 9.61 23.32
C VAL A 141 -3.02 8.73 24.55
N ASN A 142 -3.44 7.47 24.54
CA ASN A 142 -3.22 6.55 25.66
C ASN A 142 -1.73 6.31 25.92
N ALA A 143 -0.94 6.11 24.87
CA ALA A 143 0.50 5.90 24.96
C ALA A 143 1.22 7.13 25.52
N ALA A 144 0.83 8.33 25.09
CA ALA A 144 1.32 9.58 25.68
C ALA A 144 1.03 9.71 27.17
N TYR A 145 -0.18 9.36 27.63
CA TYR A 145 -0.49 9.35 29.05
C TYR A 145 0.35 8.32 29.82
N ALA A 146 0.57 7.13 29.25
CA ALA A 146 1.39 6.10 29.87
C ALA A 146 2.86 6.54 29.99
N CYS A 147 3.44 7.06 28.91
CA CYS A 147 4.80 7.61 28.87
C CYS A 147 4.97 8.75 29.87
N ALA A 148 4.06 9.72 29.89
CA ALA A 148 4.13 10.85 30.82
C ALA A 148 4.03 10.44 32.30
N LYS A 149 3.25 9.39 32.60
CA LYS A 149 3.11 8.85 33.96
C LYS A 149 4.37 8.13 34.46
N ILE A 150 5.15 7.53 33.56
CA ILE A 150 6.42 6.89 33.94
C ILE A 150 7.38 7.96 34.46
N HIS A 151 7.50 9.09 33.75
CA HIS A 151 8.34 10.21 34.16
C HIS A 151 7.91 10.90 35.46
N ASP A 152 6.61 10.96 35.75
CA ASP A 152 6.09 11.50 37.02
C ASP A 152 6.57 10.67 38.23
N ASN A 153 6.65 9.34 38.08
CA ASN A 153 7.13 8.44 39.13
C ASN A 153 8.66 8.46 39.27
N GLU A 154 9.40 8.72 38.20
CA GLU A 154 10.87 8.84 38.22
C GLU A 154 11.36 10.11 38.95
N SER A 155 10.48 11.09 39.19
CA SER A 155 10.77 12.33 39.93
C SER A 155 10.81 12.16 41.46
N THR A 156 10.45 10.99 41.99
CA THR A 156 10.40 10.76 43.45
C THR A 156 11.27 9.58 43.88
N ILE A 157 12.52 9.91 44.27
CA ILE A 157 13.50 9.14 45.06
C ILE A 157 14.30 8.06 44.31
N GLY A 158 15.60 8.35 44.16
CA GLY A 158 16.70 7.53 44.70
C GLY A 158 17.07 6.20 44.03
N ASP A 159 18.32 6.14 43.59
CA ASP A 159 19.20 4.96 43.43
C ASP A 159 18.60 3.57 43.74
N LEU A 160 18.66 2.66 42.76
CA LEU A 160 19.22 1.31 42.95
C LEU A 160 19.45 0.53 41.64
N ASP A 161 20.47 -0.33 41.74
CA ASP A 161 21.21 -1.12 40.77
C ASP A 161 20.47 -1.97 39.71
N ILE A 162 21.07 -1.97 38.51
CA ILE A 162 21.63 -3.09 37.72
C ILE A 162 21.02 -4.49 37.91
N LEU A 163 20.57 -5.10 36.79
CA LEU A 163 21.06 -6.42 36.34
C LEU A 163 20.76 -6.69 34.84
N HIS A 164 21.79 -7.13 34.13
CA HIS A 164 21.78 -7.76 32.79
C HIS A 164 21.02 -9.09 32.78
N THR A 165 20.44 -9.48 31.64
CA THR A 165 20.75 -10.75 30.94
C THR A 165 20.27 -10.67 29.48
N GLN A 166 21.15 -11.05 28.56
CA GLN A 166 20.95 -11.27 27.12
C GLN A 166 20.88 -12.79 26.89
N GLU A 167 20.02 -13.28 25.98
CA GLU A 167 20.35 -14.42 25.13
C GLU A 167 19.42 -14.55 23.92
N GLU A 168 20.03 -14.70 22.74
CA GLU A 168 19.43 -15.05 21.46
C GLU A 168 19.42 -16.58 21.28
N ALA A 169 18.48 -17.11 20.49
CA ALA A 169 18.72 -18.28 19.64
C ALA A 169 17.65 -18.44 18.53
N PRO A 170 17.94 -19.17 17.42
CA PRO A 170 17.32 -18.94 16.11
C PRO A 170 16.51 -20.13 15.53
N LYS A 171 15.98 -19.89 14.30
CA LYS A 171 15.40 -20.81 13.28
C LYS A 171 13.91 -21.18 13.51
N GLU A 172 13.06 -21.32 12.49
CA GLU A 172 13.28 -22.05 11.22
C GLU A 172 12.21 -21.66 10.16
N PHE A 173 12.55 -21.82 8.89
CA PHE A 173 11.67 -21.62 7.73
C PHE A 173 10.61 -22.72 7.63
N ALA A 174 9.39 -22.35 7.19
CA ALA A 174 8.46 -23.29 6.58
C ALA A 174 7.86 -22.66 5.31
N ILE A 175 8.34 -23.12 4.16
CA ILE A 175 7.73 -22.97 2.84
C ILE A 175 6.96 -24.27 2.57
N ASN A 176 5.65 -24.20 2.31
CA ASN A 176 5.06 -24.83 1.11
C ASN A 176 3.54 -24.68 1.04
N ALA A 177 3.03 -24.33 -0.15
CA ALA A 177 1.98 -25.08 -0.85
C ALA A 177 1.76 -24.49 -2.27
N SER A 178 2.67 -24.76 -3.22
CA SER A 178 2.35 -24.69 -4.65
C SER A 178 3.28 -25.58 -5.48
N ALA A 179 3.29 -26.86 -5.16
CA ALA A 179 3.75 -27.88 -6.09
C ALA A 179 2.59 -28.18 -7.07
N ILE A 180 2.63 -27.60 -8.27
CA ILE A 180 2.17 -28.16 -9.56
C ILE A 180 2.77 -27.28 -10.67
N ILE A 181 3.93 -27.70 -11.16
CA ILE A 181 4.31 -27.94 -12.56
C ILE A 181 5.80 -28.27 -12.49
N HIS A 182 6.14 -29.54 -12.74
CA HIS A 182 7.50 -29.97 -13.02
C HIS A 182 7.98 -29.23 -14.27
N ASN A 183 8.66 -28.10 -14.09
CA ASN A 183 9.49 -27.53 -15.13
C ASN A 183 10.82 -28.27 -15.13
N ALA A 184 11.28 -28.63 -16.32
CA ALA A 184 12.63 -29.11 -16.56
C ALA A 184 13.64 -28.25 -15.80
N ASN A 185 14.76 -28.86 -15.42
CA ASN A 185 15.86 -28.24 -14.67
C ASN A 185 16.47 -27.06 -15.48
N LEU A 186 15.76 -25.93 -15.52
CA LEU A 186 16.14 -24.67 -16.15
C LEU A 186 17.19 -24.03 -15.24
N ARG A 187 18.41 -24.55 -15.30
CA ARG A 187 19.56 -24.00 -14.56
C ARG A 187 19.89 -22.57 -14.98
N ASP A 188 19.35 -22.11 -16.10
CA ASP A 188 19.49 -20.74 -16.58
C ASP A 188 18.25 -19.90 -16.20
N PRO A 189 18.38 -18.95 -15.26
CA PRO A 189 17.32 -18.03 -14.88
C PRO A 189 16.73 -17.25 -16.06
N ALA A 190 17.53 -16.94 -17.09
CA ALA A 190 17.06 -16.18 -18.25
C ALA A 190 16.09 -16.99 -19.12
N VAL A 191 16.32 -18.30 -19.25
CA VAL A 191 15.40 -19.18 -19.99
C VAL A 191 14.11 -19.39 -19.19
N ALA A 192 14.19 -19.52 -17.86
CA ALA A 192 13.00 -19.61 -17.03
C ALA A 192 12.13 -18.36 -17.12
N GLU A 193 12.75 -17.18 -17.10
CA GLU A 193 12.08 -15.89 -17.32
C GLU A 193 11.41 -15.81 -18.69
N GLN A 194 12.13 -16.20 -19.76
CA GLN A 194 11.59 -16.22 -21.12
C GLN A 194 10.35 -17.12 -21.22
N VAL A 195 10.45 -18.36 -20.73
CA VAL A 195 9.33 -19.33 -20.75
C VAL A 195 8.13 -18.79 -19.97
N LEU A 196 8.35 -18.11 -18.85
CA LEU A 196 7.28 -17.47 -18.08
C LEU A 196 6.61 -16.34 -18.87
N GLY A 197 7.39 -15.46 -19.49
CA GLY A 197 6.88 -14.37 -20.33
C GLY A 197 6.09 -14.88 -21.54
N GLU A 198 6.65 -15.85 -22.28
CA GLU A 198 5.99 -16.47 -23.43
C GLU A 198 4.71 -17.21 -23.03
N SER A 199 4.74 -17.98 -21.93
CA SER A 199 3.55 -18.65 -21.41
C SER A 199 2.46 -17.65 -21.03
N HIS A 200 2.84 -16.52 -20.45
CA HIS A 200 1.90 -15.45 -20.12
C HIS A 200 1.32 -14.80 -21.38
N GLY A 201 2.14 -14.47 -22.37
CA GLY A 201 1.72 -13.94 -23.66
C GLY A 201 0.72 -14.83 -24.39
N ALA A 202 1.00 -16.13 -24.43
CA ALA A 202 0.10 -17.12 -25.03
C ALA A 202 -1.28 -17.15 -24.34
N LYS A 203 -1.31 -17.02 -23.00
CA LYS A 203 -2.56 -16.95 -22.22
C LYS A 203 -3.29 -15.64 -22.48
N LEU A 204 -2.60 -14.50 -22.49
CA LEU A 204 -3.19 -13.19 -22.77
C LEU A 204 -3.87 -13.15 -24.13
N ARG A 205 -3.24 -13.74 -25.15
CA ARG A 205 -3.75 -13.76 -26.53
C ARG A 205 -5.17 -14.33 -26.65
N ARG A 206 -5.56 -15.26 -25.77
CA ARG A 206 -6.90 -15.86 -25.73
C ARG A 206 -8.00 -14.87 -25.38
N PHE A 207 -7.65 -13.81 -24.63
CA PHE A 207 -8.61 -12.85 -24.10
C PHE A 207 -8.41 -11.44 -24.65
N VAL A 208 -7.24 -11.17 -25.24
CA VAL A 208 -6.83 -9.83 -25.65
C VAL A 208 -6.29 -9.85 -27.08
N PRO A 209 -6.77 -8.95 -27.97
CA PRO A 209 -6.21 -8.80 -29.30
C PRO A 209 -4.72 -8.42 -29.27
N LEU A 210 -3.93 -8.99 -30.17
CA LEU A 210 -2.47 -8.78 -30.20
C LEU A 210 -2.07 -7.29 -30.30
N HIS A 211 -2.80 -6.48 -31.07
CA HIS A 211 -2.50 -5.05 -31.20
C HIS A 211 -2.65 -4.27 -29.88
N VAL A 212 -3.49 -4.72 -28.95
CA VAL A 212 -3.64 -4.11 -27.62
C VAL A 212 -2.42 -4.42 -26.76
N ILE A 213 -1.91 -5.65 -26.86
CA ILE A 213 -0.68 -6.08 -26.17
C ILE A 213 0.51 -5.24 -26.67
N ASN A 214 0.69 -5.16 -27.99
CA ASN A 214 1.79 -4.41 -28.60
C ASN A 214 1.71 -2.91 -28.26
N ALA A 215 0.51 -2.30 -28.33
CA ALA A 215 0.35 -0.89 -27.99
C ALA A 215 0.73 -0.58 -26.53
N PHE A 216 0.36 -1.47 -25.61
CA PHE A 216 0.74 -1.35 -24.20
C PHE A 216 2.26 -1.47 -24.01
N HIS A 217 2.91 -2.40 -24.69
CA HIS A 217 4.37 -2.54 -24.62
C HIS A 217 5.11 -1.36 -25.27
N ASP A 218 4.60 -0.82 -26.37
CA ASP A 218 5.15 0.38 -27.00
C ASP A 218 5.06 1.58 -26.06
N ASP A 219 4.00 1.70 -25.26
CA ASP A 219 3.91 2.73 -24.21
C ASP A 219 5.00 2.56 -23.14
N ILE A 220 5.35 1.33 -22.77
CA ILE A 220 6.46 1.07 -21.84
C ILE A 220 7.80 1.43 -22.50
N ARG A 221 8.06 0.94 -23.71
CA ARG A 221 9.31 1.18 -24.45
C ARG A 221 9.57 2.66 -24.73
N THR A 222 8.50 3.43 -24.94
CA THR A 222 8.58 4.89 -25.16
C THR A 222 8.55 5.72 -23.87
N GLY A 223 8.48 5.08 -22.70
CA GLY A 223 8.39 5.74 -21.40
C GLY A 223 7.08 6.48 -21.13
N ARG A 224 6.05 6.27 -21.97
CA ARG A 224 4.70 6.81 -21.73
C ARG A 224 4.00 6.11 -20.57
N ARG A 225 4.36 4.85 -20.31
CA ARG A 225 3.96 4.09 -19.12
C ARG A 225 5.20 3.73 -18.31
N PRO A 226 5.19 3.91 -16.98
CA PRO A 226 6.29 3.49 -16.15
C PRO A 226 6.45 1.96 -16.19
N GLY A 227 7.68 1.48 -16.41
CA GLY A 227 8.05 0.08 -16.19
C GLY A 227 8.42 -0.20 -14.73
N VAL A 228 8.89 -1.41 -14.47
CA VAL A 228 9.47 -1.80 -13.17
C VAL A 228 10.71 -0.94 -12.92
N PRO A 229 10.81 -0.27 -11.76
CA PRO A 229 12.01 0.48 -11.38
C PRO A 229 13.26 -0.41 -11.42
N ASN A 230 14.38 0.08 -11.96
CA ASN A 230 15.65 -0.67 -12.08
C ASN A 230 16.10 -1.37 -10.80
N ARG A 231 15.77 -0.83 -9.62
CA ARG A 231 16.12 -1.44 -8.31
C ARG A 231 15.45 -2.79 -8.03
N LEU A 232 14.43 -3.15 -8.80
CA LEU A 232 13.70 -4.41 -8.69
C LEU A 232 14.07 -5.40 -9.81
N ALA A 233 14.88 -4.98 -10.79
CA ALA A 233 15.42 -5.87 -11.80
C ALA A 233 16.56 -6.70 -11.20
N THR A 234 16.54 -8.01 -11.42
CA THR A 234 17.63 -8.89 -10.97
C THR A 234 18.85 -8.75 -11.87
N ASP A 235 20.03 -9.14 -11.39
CA ASP A 235 21.25 -9.19 -12.22
C ASP A 235 21.04 -10.07 -13.48
N SER A 236 20.22 -11.12 -13.38
CA SER A 236 19.86 -11.97 -14.53
C SER A 236 18.99 -11.24 -15.55
N MET A 237 18.01 -10.44 -15.10
CA MET A 237 17.18 -9.60 -15.97
C MET A 237 18.04 -8.57 -16.71
N LEU A 238 19.02 -7.98 -16.00
CA LEU A 238 19.91 -6.98 -16.57
C LEU A 238 20.97 -7.58 -17.53
N ALA A 239 21.32 -8.86 -17.34
CA ALA A 239 22.34 -9.55 -18.13
C ALA A 239 21.85 -10.20 -19.43
N ARG A 240 20.59 -9.99 -19.86
CA ARG A 240 20.07 -10.60 -21.10
C ARG A 240 20.80 -10.07 -22.34
N ILE A 241 21.68 -10.89 -22.90
CA ILE A 241 22.56 -10.54 -24.04
C ILE A 241 21.78 -10.47 -25.38
N PHE A 242 20.60 -11.11 -25.46
CA PHE A 242 19.87 -11.30 -26.72
C PHE A 242 18.67 -10.35 -26.92
N VAL A 243 18.41 -9.44 -25.98
CA VAL A 243 17.32 -8.45 -26.12
C VAL A 243 17.90 -7.19 -26.76
N THR A 244 17.52 -6.92 -28.00
CA THR A 244 17.87 -5.66 -28.68
C THR A 244 16.99 -4.53 -28.17
N GLY A 245 17.50 -3.73 -27.23
CA GLY A 245 16.79 -2.55 -26.72
C GLY A 245 17.13 -2.23 -25.26
N GLY A 246 16.36 -1.32 -24.66
CA GLY A 246 16.38 -1.13 -23.20
C GLY A 246 15.69 -2.31 -22.51
N ASN A 247 16.22 -2.73 -21.36
CA ASN A 247 15.61 -3.76 -20.51
C ASN A 247 14.33 -3.20 -19.87
N HIS A 248 13.19 -3.42 -20.50
CA HIS A 248 11.90 -2.97 -20.01
C HIS A 248 11.17 -4.13 -19.35
N TYR A 249 10.62 -3.89 -18.17
CA TYR A 249 9.88 -4.88 -17.41
C TYR A 249 8.60 -4.28 -16.90
N TYR A 250 7.57 -5.11 -16.69
CA TYR A 250 6.34 -4.70 -16.05
C TYR A 250 5.77 -5.86 -15.22
N TYR A 251 4.98 -5.52 -14.19
CA TYR A 251 4.20 -6.54 -13.49
C TYR A 251 2.99 -6.92 -14.32
N VAL A 252 2.64 -8.20 -14.39
CA VAL A 252 1.47 -8.68 -15.15
C VAL A 252 0.20 -7.88 -14.84
N SER A 253 -0.03 -7.55 -13.58
CA SER A 253 -1.14 -6.70 -13.14
C SER A 253 -1.16 -5.30 -13.75
N ASP A 254 -0.02 -4.73 -14.15
CA ASP A 254 0.08 -3.39 -14.75
C ASP A 254 -0.53 -3.37 -16.16
N PHE A 255 -0.68 -4.54 -16.79
CA PHE A 255 -1.42 -4.73 -18.05
C PHE A 255 -2.92 -4.47 -17.89
N TYR A 256 -3.46 -4.79 -16.72
CA TYR A 256 -4.88 -4.70 -16.43
C TYR A 256 -5.25 -3.35 -15.79
N PRO A 257 -6.55 -3.01 -15.73
CA PRO A 257 -7.00 -1.87 -14.95
C PRO A 257 -6.58 -2.01 -13.48
N ALA A 258 -6.03 -0.94 -12.90
CA ALA A 258 -5.62 -0.92 -11.49
C ALA A 258 -6.78 -1.28 -10.54
N PHE A 259 -8.01 -0.96 -10.94
CA PHE A 259 -9.22 -1.18 -10.15
C PHE A 259 -10.29 -1.90 -10.96
N VAL A 260 -11.00 -2.80 -10.30
CA VAL A 260 -12.18 -3.48 -10.83
C VAL A 260 -13.42 -3.09 -10.03
N GLY A 261 -14.58 -3.08 -10.68
CA GLY A 261 -15.84 -2.82 -10.00
C GLY A 261 -16.15 -3.91 -8.96
N LEU A 262 -16.78 -3.52 -7.84
CA LEU A 262 -17.16 -4.48 -6.80
C LEU A 262 -17.97 -5.70 -7.31
N PRO A 263 -18.92 -5.57 -8.25
CA PRO A 263 -19.64 -6.74 -8.76
C PRO A 263 -18.72 -7.80 -9.38
N VAL A 264 -17.71 -7.36 -10.16
CA VAL A 264 -16.73 -8.25 -10.80
C VAL A 264 -15.85 -8.91 -9.74
N ALA A 265 -15.34 -8.12 -8.78
CA ALA A 265 -14.54 -8.69 -7.70
C ALA A 265 -15.33 -9.69 -6.86
N ALA A 266 -16.60 -9.39 -6.55
CA ALA A 266 -17.47 -10.28 -5.80
C ALA A 266 -17.73 -11.59 -6.54
N GLU A 267 -17.99 -11.52 -7.85
CA GLU A 267 -18.15 -12.69 -8.71
C GLU A 267 -16.91 -13.60 -8.70
N VAL A 268 -15.73 -13.01 -8.88
CA VAL A 268 -14.45 -13.76 -8.87
C VAL A 268 -14.20 -14.41 -7.50
N LEU A 269 -14.62 -13.78 -6.40
CA LEU A 269 -14.52 -14.31 -5.04
C LEU A 269 -15.62 -15.32 -4.69
N GLY A 270 -16.57 -15.60 -5.60
CA GLY A 270 -17.73 -16.45 -5.30
C GLY A 270 -18.70 -15.83 -4.28
N ILE A 271 -18.69 -14.51 -4.12
CA ILE A 271 -19.52 -13.76 -3.17
C ILE A 271 -20.70 -13.13 -3.92
N PRO A 272 -21.96 -13.36 -3.49
CA PRO A 272 -23.10 -12.67 -4.06
C PRO A 272 -22.95 -11.14 -3.95
N PRO A 273 -23.24 -10.34 -4.99
CA PRO A 273 -23.01 -8.89 -4.97
C PRO A 273 -23.64 -8.17 -3.76
N SER A 274 -24.86 -8.55 -3.37
CA SER A 274 -25.54 -8.00 -2.19
C SER A 274 -24.80 -8.30 -0.87
N SER A 275 -24.22 -9.48 -0.75
CA SER A 275 -23.36 -9.88 0.38
C SER A 275 -22.07 -9.06 0.40
N ALA A 276 -21.45 -8.81 -0.75
CA ALA A 276 -20.24 -8.00 -0.84
C ALA A 276 -20.44 -6.59 -0.28
N TYR A 277 -21.53 -5.89 -0.64
CA TYR A 277 -21.85 -4.57 -0.07
C TYR A 277 -22.09 -4.61 1.45
N ARG A 278 -22.67 -5.69 1.97
CA ARG A 278 -22.84 -5.87 3.43
C ARG A 278 -21.50 -6.10 4.12
N MET A 279 -20.63 -6.92 3.53
CA MET A 279 -19.29 -7.19 4.06
C MET A 279 -18.42 -5.93 4.08
N ILE A 280 -18.47 -5.08 3.03
CA ILE A 280 -17.74 -3.80 3.04
C ILE A 280 -18.20 -2.91 4.18
N ARG A 281 -19.53 -2.78 4.37
CA ARG A 281 -20.08 -1.97 5.47
C ARG A 281 -19.68 -2.50 6.85
N ALA A 282 -19.47 -3.81 6.97
CA ALA A 282 -18.99 -4.45 8.18
C ALA A 282 -17.45 -4.47 8.30
N GLY A 283 -16.70 -4.00 7.29
CA GLY A 283 -15.23 -4.07 7.28
C GLY A 283 -14.66 -5.46 7.06
N ASN A 284 -15.47 -6.40 6.60
CA ASN A 284 -15.13 -7.83 6.48
C ASN A 284 -14.98 -8.29 5.03
N PHE A 285 -14.97 -7.38 4.05
CA PHE A 285 -14.72 -7.76 2.67
C PHE A 285 -13.26 -8.18 2.51
N PRO A 286 -12.94 -9.28 1.77
CA PRO A 286 -11.61 -9.88 1.81
C PRO A 286 -10.50 -9.00 1.21
N CYS A 287 -10.87 -8.07 0.33
CA CYS A 287 -9.92 -7.18 -0.35
C CYS A 287 -10.14 -5.72 0.07
N PRO A 288 -9.09 -4.88 0.11
CA PRO A 288 -9.26 -3.45 0.28
C PRO A 288 -10.18 -2.87 -0.80
N THR A 289 -11.15 -2.07 -0.37
CA THR A 289 -12.09 -1.39 -1.27
C THR A 289 -11.92 0.12 -1.18
N THR A 290 -12.02 0.78 -2.33
CA THR A 290 -12.05 2.23 -2.43
C THR A 290 -13.36 2.68 -3.06
N PHE A 291 -13.67 3.97 -2.92
CA PHE A 291 -14.79 4.60 -3.61
C PHE A 291 -14.28 5.38 -4.81
N MET A 292 -14.79 5.08 -6.00
CA MET A 292 -14.59 5.92 -7.17
C MET A 292 -15.94 6.49 -7.60
N GLY A 293 -16.17 7.77 -7.31
CA GLY A 293 -17.45 8.43 -7.50
C GLY A 293 -18.57 7.86 -6.60
N ARG A 294 -19.50 7.12 -7.19
CA ARG A 294 -20.63 6.46 -6.49
C ARG A 294 -20.50 4.93 -6.41
N LYS A 295 -19.41 4.37 -6.90
CA LYS A 295 -19.23 2.92 -7.01
C LYS A 295 -18.07 2.47 -6.12
N HIS A 296 -18.24 1.30 -5.51
CA HIS A 296 -17.16 0.59 -4.85
C HIS A 296 -16.26 -0.07 -5.90
N GLN A 297 -14.96 0.05 -5.69
CA GLN A 297 -13.95 -0.59 -6.49
C GLN A 297 -12.97 -1.35 -5.62
N VAL A 298 -12.39 -2.40 -6.18
CA VAL A 298 -11.42 -3.28 -5.55
C VAL A 298 -10.12 -3.16 -6.32
N TYR A 299 -9.01 -3.04 -5.60
CA TYR A 299 -7.70 -2.98 -6.23
C TYR A 299 -7.32 -4.34 -6.79
N LEU A 300 -6.92 -4.37 -8.07
CA LEU A 300 -6.71 -5.63 -8.77
C LEU A 300 -5.56 -6.45 -8.17
N LYS A 301 -4.43 -5.83 -7.80
CA LYS A 301 -3.32 -6.59 -7.18
C LYS A 301 -3.74 -7.24 -5.87
N ALA A 302 -4.60 -6.58 -5.09
CA ALA A 302 -5.10 -7.15 -3.84
C ALA A 302 -6.04 -8.33 -4.11
N LEU A 303 -6.86 -8.24 -5.16
CA LEU A 303 -7.72 -9.34 -5.60
C LEU A 303 -6.88 -10.51 -6.12
N MET A 304 -5.86 -10.26 -6.94
CA MET A 304 -4.92 -11.28 -7.42
C MET A 304 -4.20 -11.97 -6.26
N SER A 305 -3.67 -11.17 -5.32
CA SER A 305 -3.00 -11.68 -4.13
C SER A 305 -3.91 -12.55 -3.27
N HIS A 306 -5.18 -12.16 -3.09
CA HIS A 306 -6.15 -12.97 -2.35
C HIS A 306 -6.51 -14.29 -3.04
N LEU A 307 -6.40 -14.35 -4.37
CA LEU A 307 -6.67 -15.53 -5.18
C LEU A 307 -5.42 -16.38 -5.42
N ASP A 308 -4.31 -16.08 -4.74
CA ASP A 308 -3.01 -16.70 -4.93
C ASP A 308 -2.52 -16.63 -6.40
N ILE A 309 -2.94 -15.59 -7.13
CA ILE A 309 -2.48 -15.32 -8.49
C ILE A 309 -1.19 -14.50 -8.40
N PRO A 310 -0.04 -15.06 -8.82
CA PRO A 310 1.23 -14.36 -8.69
C PRO A 310 1.29 -13.17 -9.67
N ASP A 311 1.67 -12.01 -9.14
CA ASP A 311 1.97 -10.82 -9.93
C ASP A 311 3.42 -10.86 -10.40
N ILE A 312 3.68 -11.68 -11.42
CA ILE A 312 5.03 -11.91 -11.94
C ILE A 312 5.53 -10.72 -12.75
N ILE A 313 6.84 -10.53 -12.76
CA ILE A 313 7.52 -9.55 -13.63
C ILE A 313 7.83 -10.24 -14.96
N VAL A 314 7.50 -9.58 -16.07
CA VAL A 314 7.72 -10.12 -17.42
C VAL A 314 8.35 -9.08 -18.34
N HIS A 315 9.12 -9.56 -19.33
CA HIS A 315 9.66 -8.74 -20.40
C HIS A 315 8.64 -8.63 -21.56
N PRO A 316 8.40 -7.43 -22.12
CA PRO A 316 7.49 -7.23 -23.25
C PRO A 316 7.72 -8.18 -24.42
N ASP A 317 8.98 -8.37 -24.83
CA ASP A 317 9.31 -9.19 -26.01
C ASP A 317 8.94 -10.66 -25.82
N ASP A 318 9.13 -11.22 -24.61
CA ASP A 318 8.74 -12.61 -24.33
C ASP A 318 7.22 -12.77 -24.41
N VAL A 319 6.48 -11.80 -23.87
CA VAL A 319 5.02 -11.78 -23.90
C VAL A 319 4.51 -11.64 -25.34
N GLU A 320 5.11 -10.79 -26.16
CA GLU A 320 4.78 -10.65 -27.59
C GLU A 320 5.08 -11.93 -28.36
N ASN A 321 6.24 -12.54 -28.13
CA ASN A 321 6.62 -13.80 -28.74
C ASN A 321 5.59 -14.89 -28.42
N GLY A 322 5.25 -15.06 -27.14
CA GLY A 322 4.23 -16.02 -26.73
C GLY A 322 2.85 -15.76 -27.33
N ALA A 323 2.43 -14.48 -27.36
CA ALA A 323 1.14 -14.08 -27.91
C ALA A 323 1.06 -14.28 -29.44
N ALA A 324 2.15 -14.04 -30.15
CA ALA A 324 2.25 -14.25 -31.59
C ALA A 324 2.15 -15.74 -31.95
N HIS A 325 2.81 -16.62 -31.20
CA HIS A 325 2.75 -18.07 -31.42
C HIS A 325 1.36 -18.65 -31.14
N ALA A 326 0.64 -18.13 -30.14
CA ALA A 326 -0.72 -18.59 -29.81
C ALA A 326 -1.82 -18.07 -30.76
N GLY A 327 -1.49 -17.19 -31.71
CA GLY A 327 -2.45 -16.59 -32.65
C GLY A 327 -2.65 -17.36 -33.96
N TRP A 328 -2.08 -18.58 -34.08
CA TRP A 328 -2.09 -19.41 -35.29
C TRP A 328 -3.23 -20.45 -35.32
N ASP A 329 -4.38 -20.12 -34.74
CA ASP A 329 -5.61 -20.93 -34.77
C ASP A 329 -6.73 -20.23 -35.57
#